data_AF-A0AAV5A3B2-F1
#
_entry.id   AF-A0AAV5A3B2-F1
#
_cell.length_a   1.000
_cell.length_b   1.000
_cell.length_c   1.000
_cell.angle_alpha   90.00
_cell.angle_beta   90.00
_cell.angle_gamma   90.00
#
_symmetry.space_group_name_H-M   'P 1'
#
loop_
_entity.id
_entity.type
_entity.pdbx_description
1 polymer ?
#
loop_
_entity_poly.entity_id
_entity_poly.type
_entity_poly.pdbx_seq_one_letter_code
_entity_poly.pdbx_strand_id
1 'polypeptide(L)'
;MISEEEREIKCPIHGYSVYHLSSLMVRRLQRSQPDLDITERDVRCVEVAGLCHDLGHGPFSHVWDGVYIPTAIPGCTWKHEDASEMMLDYLVKDNNIDLKPDEVRFIKDLIYGTKRYSVKQFDYIARDRRAVTDGSSTDLKRLVNTARVIHGEICYSEKNAFIVYSLFQDRFNLHKMIYNHKTAKSIEYMIVDALLKADPFMKISERIHDPKKFMFLTDDILLEVERSEAPELSESRQIVRRLRNRDLYKLVDKMFLPWEFKKTWASQYTPARILETAKSMCDTVDHEIQELIRDLREEHIIVNVTVLHHGMGDKFPLDNCKFYGKYDPDNAYPPRREADISHLLPDNFGELLIRQQPIRHRSSTPEVPSTPPQQLTSQLSEGSIFEMTTSVEQEGERVVVGVAPKTPNRLPTLSTSRNLSQSLTMTPTPTPSLNQYMTVPMNFTPKTPNLSRGSGGGGSGPTTGHEPEDEDMTPRKSGLGAAATINSSSLLKNKKNLKKKRDDVDDDDDIQGDKAPLFKKQKA
;
A
#
# COMPACT_ATOMS: atom_id res chain seq x y z
N MET A 1 23.70 -17.69 -14.45
CA MET A 1 24.07 -16.70 -13.41
C MET A 1 23.07 -15.56 -13.49
N ILE A 2 22.75 -14.88 -12.37
CA ILE A 2 21.91 -13.68 -12.41
C ILE A 2 22.71 -12.55 -13.10
N SER A 3 22.18 -12.02 -14.19
CA SER A 3 22.80 -10.94 -14.99
C SER A 3 22.89 -9.63 -14.20
N GLU A 4 23.77 -8.70 -14.60
CA GLU A 4 23.96 -7.46 -13.85
C GLU A 4 22.67 -6.61 -13.80
N GLU A 5 21.95 -6.47 -14.93
CA GLU A 5 20.61 -5.85 -14.96
C GLU A 5 19.63 -6.50 -13.96
N GLU A 6 19.64 -7.83 -13.82
CA GLU A 6 18.77 -8.52 -12.85
C GLU A 6 19.23 -8.38 -11.40
N ARG A 7 20.50 -8.02 -11.15
CA ARG A 7 20.99 -7.67 -9.81
C ARG A 7 20.56 -6.26 -9.44
N GLU A 8 20.61 -5.32 -10.37
CA GLU A 8 20.21 -3.93 -10.15
C GLU A 8 18.70 -3.80 -9.90
N ILE A 9 17.85 -4.50 -10.68
CA ILE A 9 16.40 -4.62 -10.41
C ILE A 9 16.12 -5.28 -9.03
N LYS A 10 17.10 -5.96 -8.44
CA LYS A 10 17.03 -6.60 -7.11
C LYS A 10 17.76 -5.81 -6.01
N CYS A 11 18.19 -4.58 -6.29
CA CYS A 11 18.77 -3.68 -5.28
C CYS A 11 17.79 -3.42 -4.11
N PRO A 12 18.25 -3.38 -2.85
CA PRO A 12 17.40 -3.11 -1.69
C PRO A 12 17.21 -1.62 -1.37
N ILE A 13 17.81 -0.69 -2.13
CA ILE A 13 17.83 0.75 -1.82
C ILE A 13 16.85 1.50 -2.73
N HIS A 14 15.76 2.04 -2.17
CA HIS A 14 14.63 2.61 -2.94
C HIS A 14 15.06 3.62 -4.01
N GLY A 15 15.78 4.68 -3.63
CA GLY A 15 16.19 5.73 -4.57
C GLY A 15 17.06 5.23 -5.72
N TYR A 16 17.95 4.25 -5.47
CA TYR A 16 18.76 3.64 -6.53
C TYR A 16 17.91 2.76 -7.45
N SER A 17 17.05 1.90 -6.88
CA SER A 17 16.18 1.03 -7.67
C SER A 17 15.19 1.82 -8.53
N VAL A 18 14.64 2.92 -8.02
CA VAL A 18 13.76 3.83 -8.79
C VAL A 18 14.55 4.60 -9.85
N TYR A 19 15.75 5.11 -9.55
CA TYR A 19 16.66 5.66 -10.56
C TYR A 19 16.89 4.65 -11.72
N HIS A 20 17.29 3.43 -11.39
CA HIS A 20 17.59 2.38 -12.36
C HIS A 20 16.35 1.99 -13.19
N LEU A 21 15.20 1.77 -12.54
CA LEU A 21 13.95 1.42 -13.23
C LEU A 21 13.42 2.60 -14.09
N SER A 22 13.64 3.85 -13.67
CA SER A 22 13.36 5.05 -14.46
C SER A 22 14.24 5.10 -15.71
N SER A 23 15.55 4.87 -15.54
CA SER A 23 16.54 4.81 -16.63
C SER A 23 16.17 3.74 -17.66
N LEU A 24 15.90 2.51 -17.20
CA LEU A 24 15.45 1.41 -18.06
C LEU A 24 14.19 1.79 -18.83
N MET A 25 13.17 2.36 -18.17
CA MET A 25 11.93 2.76 -18.83
C MET A 25 12.15 3.84 -19.90
N VAL A 26 12.83 4.94 -19.56
CA VAL A 26 12.99 6.07 -20.50
C VAL A 26 13.91 5.70 -21.67
N ARG A 27 15.01 4.97 -21.43
CA ARG A 27 15.91 4.48 -22.49
C ARG A 27 15.30 3.33 -23.31
N ARG A 28 14.32 2.61 -22.77
CA ARG A 28 13.53 1.60 -23.52
C ARG A 28 12.51 2.28 -24.45
N LEU A 29 11.83 3.34 -24.00
CA LEU A 29 10.91 4.13 -24.83
C LEU A 29 11.66 4.85 -25.95
N GLN A 30 12.71 5.60 -25.61
CA GLN A 30 13.58 6.33 -26.53
C GLN A 30 14.06 5.46 -27.71
N ARG A 31 14.52 4.24 -27.44
CA ARG A 31 15.03 3.32 -28.48
C ARG A 31 13.94 2.74 -29.40
N SER A 32 12.70 2.56 -28.94
CA SER A 32 11.64 1.94 -29.76
C SER A 32 10.65 2.91 -30.40
N GLN A 33 10.62 4.16 -29.94
CA GLN A 33 9.75 5.20 -30.50
C GLN A 33 10.55 6.50 -30.64
N PRO A 34 11.46 6.58 -31.63
CA PRO A 34 12.27 7.79 -31.87
C PRO A 34 11.43 9.05 -32.11
N ASP A 35 10.21 8.90 -32.65
CA ASP A 35 9.26 10.00 -32.89
C ASP A 35 8.75 10.70 -31.61
N LEU A 36 9.08 10.17 -30.42
CA LEU A 36 8.88 10.86 -29.15
C LEU A 36 9.86 12.01 -28.91
N ASP A 37 11.01 12.01 -29.59
CA ASP A 37 12.08 13.03 -29.47
C ASP A 37 12.66 13.13 -28.04
N ILE A 38 12.88 11.98 -27.39
CA ILE A 38 13.45 11.88 -26.03
C ILE A 38 14.96 12.11 -26.09
N THR A 39 15.42 13.25 -25.56
CA THR A 39 16.84 13.62 -25.56
C THR A 39 17.58 13.09 -24.33
N GLU A 40 18.91 13.00 -24.37
CA GLU A 40 19.71 12.62 -23.19
C GLU A 40 19.57 13.61 -22.01
N ARG A 41 19.19 14.87 -22.27
CA ARG A 41 18.80 15.82 -21.21
C ARG A 41 17.57 15.31 -20.46
N ASP A 42 16.57 14.81 -21.19
CA ASP A 42 15.32 14.37 -20.60
C ASP A 42 15.49 13.03 -19.89
N VAL A 43 16.31 12.13 -20.45
CA VAL A 43 16.77 10.92 -19.76
C VAL A 43 17.48 11.26 -18.44
N ARG A 44 18.48 12.17 -18.46
CA ARG A 44 19.18 12.65 -17.25
C ARG A 44 18.21 13.25 -16.22
N CYS A 45 17.22 14.02 -16.64
CA CYS A 45 16.22 14.59 -15.73
C CYS A 45 15.30 13.53 -15.12
N VAL A 46 14.88 12.51 -15.89
CA VAL A 46 14.09 11.38 -15.39
C VAL A 46 14.91 10.51 -14.43
N GLU A 47 16.20 10.29 -14.73
CA GLU A 47 17.15 9.60 -13.86
C GLU A 47 17.34 10.34 -12.52
N VAL A 48 17.62 11.65 -12.55
CA VAL A 48 17.78 12.47 -11.33
C VAL A 48 16.47 12.57 -10.55
N ALA A 49 15.31 12.71 -11.21
CA ALA A 49 14.02 12.67 -10.52
C ALA A 49 13.79 11.32 -9.82
N GLY A 50 14.09 10.20 -10.50
CA GLY A 50 14.00 8.86 -9.92
C GLY A 50 14.92 8.67 -8.70
N LEU A 51 16.10 9.29 -8.70
CA LEU A 51 17.02 9.27 -7.55
C LEU A 51 16.56 10.17 -6.39
N CYS A 52 16.02 11.36 -6.70
CA CYS A 52 15.79 12.44 -5.74
C CYS A 52 14.34 12.56 -5.22
N HIS A 53 13.40 11.74 -5.70
CA HIS A 53 11.99 11.89 -5.37
C HIS A 53 11.64 11.81 -3.87
N ASP A 54 12.42 11.07 -3.09
CA ASP A 54 12.19 10.81 -1.66
C ASP A 54 13.17 11.54 -0.71
N LEU A 55 13.88 12.56 -1.20
CA LEU A 55 14.78 13.40 -0.37
C LEU A 55 14.06 14.10 0.81
N GLY A 56 12.74 14.26 0.74
CA GLY A 56 11.92 14.91 1.74
C GLY A 56 11.24 14.00 2.77
N HIS A 57 11.51 12.69 2.78
CA HIS A 57 11.01 11.83 3.86
C HIS A 57 11.76 12.13 5.17
N GLY A 58 10.99 12.49 6.22
CA GLY A 58 11.52 12.63 7.58
C GLY A 58 11.63 11.29 8.33
N PRO A 59 12.01 11.33 9.62
CA PRO A 59 12.18 10.16 10.48
C PRO A 59 10.99 9.20 10.43
N PHE A 60 11.24 7.92 10.17
CA PHE A 60 10.23 6.87 10.04
C PHE A 60 9.22 7.09 8.89
N SER A 61 9.60 7.88 7.86
CA SER A 61 8.90 8.08 6.59
C SER A 61 7.43 8.46 6.74
N HIS A 62 6.48 7.54 6.49
CA HIS A 62 5.04 7.86 6.54
C HIS A 62 4.45 8.05 7.94
N VAL A 63 5.21 7.75 9.00
CA VAL A 63 4.87 8.19 10.36
C VAL A 63 5.04 9.71 10.49
N TRP A 64 5.96 10.30 9.71
CA TRP A 64 6.34 11.70 9.79
C TRP A 64 5.29 12.63 9.19
N ASP A 65 4.99 12.46 7.89
CA ASP A 65 4.02 13.28 7.16
C ASP A 65 2.57 12.87 7.47
N GLY A 66 2.31 11.58 7.63
CA GLY A 66 0.97 11.04 7.88
C GLY A 66 0.46 11.18 9.32
N VAL A 67 1.34 11.34 10.33
CA VAL A 67 0.92 11.33 11.75
C VAL A 67 1.60 12.41 12.59
N TYR A 68 2.93 12.49 12.59
CA TYR A 68 3.67 13.38 13.49
C TYR A 68 3.46 14.86 13.15
N ILE A 69 3.75 15.30 11.92
CA ILE A 69 3.65 16.71 11.51
C ILE A 69 2.21 17.24 11.61
N PRO A 70 1.15 16.53 11.18
CA PRO A 70 -0.24 16.98 11.37
C PRO A 70 -0.65 17.11 12.85
N THR A 71 -0.03 16.36 13.76
CA THR A 71 -0.33 16.43 15.20
C THR A 71 0.52 17.48 15.92
N ALA A 72 1.79 17.67 15.51
CA ALA A 72 2.69 18.68 16.06
C ALA A 72 2.31 20.10 15.60
N ILE A 73 1.93 20.25 14.33
CA ILE A 73 1.51 21.51 13.70
C ILE A 73 0.10 21.33 13.09
N PRO A 74 -0.98 21.40 13.90
CA PRO A 74 -2.34 21.22 13.42
C PRO A 74 -2.72 22.21 12.30
N GLY A 75 -3.18 21.68 11.17
CA GLY A 75 -3.51 22.46 9.98
C GLY A 75 -2.34 22.69 9.01
N CYS A 76 -1.14 22.17 9.31
CA CYS A 76 -0.05 22.12 8.33
C CYS A 76 -0.42 21.17 7.17
N THR A 77 -0.14 21.59 5.94
CA THR A 77 -0.38 20.81 4.70
C THR A 77 0.89 20.26 4.08
N TRP A 78 2.02 20.32 4.80
CA TRP A 78 3.34 19.87 4.36
C TRP A 78 3.33 18.36 4.06
N LYS A 79 3.91 17.99 2.92
CA LYS A 79 4.12 16.59 2.50
C LYS A 79 5.60 16.33 2.21
N HIS A 80 6.00 15.05 2.13
CA HIS A 80 7.38 14.70 1.81
C HIS A 80 7.81 15.20 0.42
N GLU A 81 6.89 15.34 -0.54
CA GLU A 81 7.18 15.88 -1.88
C GLU A 81 7.58 17.37 -1.84
N ASP A 82 6.98 18.18 -0.96
CA ASP A 82 7.36 19.59 -0.75
C ASP A 82 8.80 19.69 -0.23
N ALA A 83 9.15 18.79 0.69
CA ALA A 83 10.50 18.70 1.24
C ALA A 83 11.50 18.12 0.23
N SER A 84 11.10 17.21 -0.68
CA SER A 84 11.94 16.76 -1.79
C SER A 84 12.24 17.90 -2.76
N GLU A 85 11.26 18.75 -3.07
CA GLU A 85 11.47 20.00 -3.82
C GLU A 85 12.47 20.93 -3.12
N MET A 86 12.36 21.13 -1.80
CA MET A 86 13.25 21.98 -1.00
C MET A 86 14.68 21.42 -0.90
N MET A 87 14.79 20.11 -0.65
CA MET A 87 16.07 19.42 -0.49
C MET A 87 16.82 19.28 -1.81
N LEU A 88 16.13 19.19 -2.96
CA LEU A 88 16.76 19.26 -4.27
C LEU A 88 17.40 20.64 -4.53
N ASP A 89 16.68 21.73 -4.27
CA ASP A 89 17.22 23.10 -4.41
C ASP A 89 18.44 23.31 -3.51
N TYR A 90 18.39 22.76 -2.28
CA TYR A 90 19.52 22.79 -1.36
C TYR A 90 20.71 21.97 -1.85
N LEU A 91 20.49 20.70 -2.22
CA LEU A 91 21.52 19.77 -2.69
C LEU A 91 22.30 20.34 -3.89
N VAL A 92 21.58 20.86 -4.89
CA VAL A 92 22.16 21.45 -6.11
C VAL A 92 23.01 22.69 -5.78
N LYS A 93 22.51 23.55 -4.89
CA LYS A 93 23.18 24.81 -4.54
C LYS A 93 24.40 24.61 -3.63
N ASP A 94 24.28 23.82 -2.58
CA ASP A 94 25.32 23.66 -1.54
C ASP A 94 26.51 22.83 -2.06
N ASN A 95 26.27 21.94 -3.04
CA ASN A 95 27.30 21.10 -3.67
C ASN A 95 27.71 21.56 -5.09
N ASN A 96 27.19 22.71 -5.57
CA ASN A 96 27.47 23.29 -6.89
C ASN A 96 27.29 22.28 -8.05
N ILE A 97 26.14 21.61 -8.10
CA ILE A 97 25.82 20.60 -9.12
C ILE A 97 25.41 21.29 -10.43
N ASP A 98 25.98 20.86 -11.56
CA ASP A 98 25.61 21.35 -12.91
C ASP A 98 24.24 20.82 -13.35
N LEU A 99 23.18 21.46 -12.87
CA LEU A 99 21.80 21.33 -13.35
C LEU A 99 21.25 22.73 -13.61
N LYS A 100 20.71 22.94 -14.81
CA LYS A 100 20.16 24.25 -15.23
C LYS A 100 18.80 24.51 -14.56
N PRO A 101 18.37 25.76 -14.37
CA PRO A 101 17.09 26.06 -13.72
C PRO A 101 15.86 25.42 -14.40
N ASP A 102 15.91 25.18 -15.71
CA ASP A 102 14.85 24.49 -16.45
C ASP A 102 14.94 22.94 -16.38
N GLU A 103 16.12 22.40 -16.07
CA GLU A 103 16.32 20.99 -15.72
C GLU A 103 15.82 20.74 -14.28
N VAL A 104 16.23 21.58 -13.31
CA VAL A 104 15.75 21.52 -11.92
C VAL A 104 14.22 21.63 -11.85
N ARG A 105 13.60 22.57 -12.57
CA ARG A 105 12.14 22.67 -12.58
C ARG A 105 11.47 21.45 -13.24
N PHE A 106 12.07 20.86 -14.27
CA PHE A 106 11.53 19.64 -14.89
C PHE A 106 11.65 18.42 -13.95
N ILE A 107 12.75 18.30 -13.22
CA ILE A 107 12.92 17.30 -12.16
C ILE A 107 11.83 17.46 -11.08
N LYS A 108 11.56 18.70 -10.63
CA LYS A 108 10.46 19.01 -9.69
C LYS A 108 9.07 18.69 -10.27
N ASP A 109 8.81 19.08 -11.52
CA ASP A 109 7.58 18.74 -12.26
C ASP A 109 7.40 17.21 -12.42
N LEU A 110 8.46 16.40 -12.29
CA LEU A 110 8.41 14.93 -12.26
C LEU A 110 8.25 14.35 -10.83
N ILE A 111 8.91 14.93 -9.81
CA ILE A 111 8.78 14.50 -8.40
C ILE A 111 7.35 14.74 -7.89
N TYR A 112 6.76 15.91 -8.21
CA TYR A 112 5.36 16.24 -7.91
C TYR A 112 4.37 15.66 -8.95
N GLY A 113 4.84 14.83 -9.88
CA GLY A 113 4.05 14.31 -11.00
C GLY A 113 2.82 13.49 -10.56
N THR A 114 1.74 13.50 -11.36
CA THR A 114 0.47 12.86 -10.94
C THR A 114 0.67 11.39 -10.58
N LYS A 115 0.11 10.96 -9.43
CA LYS A 115 0.44 9.70 -8.71
C LYS A 115 0.00 8.39 -9.39
N ARG A 116 -0.24 8.43 -10.70
CA ARG A 116 -0.72 7.32 -11.53
C ARG A 116 0.45 6.44 -11.99
N TYR A 117 0.51 5.22 -11.46
CA TYR A 117 1.32 4.10 -11.98
C TYR A 117 2.78 4.43 -12.28
N SER A 118 3.47 4.98 -11.28
CA SER A 118 4.87 5.36 -11.40
C SER A 118 5.81 4.17 -11.18
N VAL A 119 7.03 4.29 -11.71
CA VAL A 119 8.12 3.34 -11.42
C VAL A 119 8.50 3.29 -9.92
N LYS A 120 8.16 4.33 -9.13
CA LYS A 120 8.22 4.29 -7.65
C LYS A 120 7.36 3.14 -7.10
N GLN A 121 6.10 3.04 -7.57
CA GLN A 121 5.17 2.01 -7.14
C GLN A 121 5.67 0.61 -7.50
N PHE A 122 6.18 0.44 -8.72
CA PHE A 122 6.71 -0.84 -9.18
C PHE A 122 7.93 -1.32 -8.36
N ASP A 123 8.87 -0.43 -8.05
CA ASP A 123 10.00 -0.78 -7.18
C ASP A 123 9.53 -1.18 -5.78
N TYR A 124 8.80 -0.30 -5.06
CA TYR A 124 8.52 -0.57 -3.64
C TYR A 124 7.70 -1.85 -3.46
N ILE A 125 6.71 -2.10 -4.33
CA ILE A 125 5.89 -3.32 -4.28
C ILE A 125 6.78 -4.57 -4.49
N ALA A 126 7.64 -4.58 -5.51
CA ALA A 126 8.48 -5.74 -5.82
C ALA A 126 9.65 -5.94 -4.84
N ARG A 127 10.18 -4.85 -4.27
CA ARG A 127 11.25 -4.83 -3.28
C ARG A 127 10.75 -5.28 -1.90
N ASP A 128 9.64 -4.70 -1.43
CA ASP A 128 9.16 -4.97 -0.08
C ASP A 128 8.49 -6.35 0.00
N ARG A 129 7.79 -6.79 -1.07
CA ARG A 129 7.37 -8.19 -1.22
C ARG A 129 8.53 -9.17 -1.08
N ARG A 130 9.66 -8.87 -1.73
CA ARG A 130 10.91 -9.68 -1.68
C ARG A 130 11.59 -9.62 -0.30
N ALA A 131 11.38 -8.56 0.47
CA ALA A 131 11.92 -8.43 1.83
C ALA A 131 11.09 -9.17 2.89
N VAL A 132 9.80 -9.40 2.64
CA VAL A 132 8.85 -9.99 3.62
C VAL A 132 8.26 -11.34 3.23
N THR A 133 8.55 -11.85 2.02
CA THR A 133 8.08 -13.16 1.53
C THR A 133 9.14 -13.84 0.68
N ASP A 134 9.16 -15.18 0.66
CA ASP A 134 9.94 -16.00 -0.27
C ASP A 134 9.37 -16.00 -1.71
N GLY A 135 8.49 -15.03 -2.02
CA GLY A 135 7.70 -14.98 -3.25
C GLY A 135 8.55 -14.71 -4.50
N SER A 136 8.10 -15.25 -5.63
CA SER A 136 8.67 -14.88 -6.93
C SER A 136 8.54 -13.38 -7.19
N SER A 137 9.60 -12.78 -7.73
CA SER A 137 9.61 -11.38 -8.14
C SER A 137 8.71 -11.18 -9.35
N THR A 138 7.81 -10.20 -9.27
CA THR A 138 7.00 -9.76 -10.41
C THR A 138 7.91 -9.31 -11.55
N ASP A 139 7.58 -9.70 -12.78
CA ASP A 139 8.41 -9.48 -13.97
C ASP A 139 8.31 -8.03 -14.47
N LEU A 140 8.90 -7.11 -13.70
CA LEU A 140 9.01 -5.69 -14.05
C LEU A 140 9.82 -5.49 -15.34
N LYS A 141 10.77 -6.38 -15.63
CA LYS A 141 11.60 -6.33 -16.84
C LYS A 141 10.74 -6.53 -18.09
N ARG A 142 9.78 -7.46 -18.06
CA ARG A 142 8.76 -7.64 -19.11
C ARG A 142 7.80 -6.47 -19.21
N LEU A 143 7.36 -5.88 -18.09
CA LEU A 143 6.52 -4.66 -18.13
C LEU A 143 7.24 -3.50 -18.81
N VAL A 144 8.47 -3.19 -18.41
CA VAL A 144 9.33 -2.17 -19.05
C VAL A 144 9.56 -2.49 -20.53
N ASN A 145 9.98 -3.73 -20.85
CA ASN A 145 10.31 -4.12 -22.21
C ASN A 145 9.11 -4.17 -23.18
N THR A 146 7.88 -4.03 -22.67
CA THR A 146 6.64 -3.98 -23.47
C THR A 146 5.80 -2.73 -23.19
N ALA A 147 6.39 -1.72 -22.56
CA ALA A 147 5.79 -0.39 -22.49
C ALA A 147 5.86 0.31 -23.86
N ARG A 148 4.78 1.03 -24.21
CA ARG A 148 4.72 1.96 -25.36
C ARG A 148 4.10 3.26 -24.92
N VAL A 149 4.44 4.34 -25.59
CA VAL A 149 3.77 5.64 -25.50
C VAL A 149 2.73 5.75 -26.62
N ILE A 150 1.44 5.76 -26.30
CA ILE A 150 0.33 5.78 -27.27
C ILE A 150 -0.62 6.93 -26.94
N HIS A 151 -0.83 7.87 -27.87
CA HIS A 151 -1.42 9.19 -27.60
C HIS A 151 -0.71 9.95 -26.45
N GLY A 152 0.52 9.56 -26.11
CA GLY A 152 1.28 10.03 -24.95
C GLY A 152 1.30 9.05 -23.76
N GLU A 153 0.34 8.12 -23.67
CA GLU A 153 0.11 7.24 -22.50
C GLU A 153 1.10 6.10 -22.43
N ILE A 154 1.68 5.83 -21.25
CA ILE A 154 2.41 4.58 -21.01
C ILE A 154 1.38 3.45 -20.99
N CYS A 155 1.23 2.81 -22.14
CA CYS A 155 0.39 1.63 -22.35
C CYS A 155 1.22 0.36 -22.24
N TYR A 156 0.59 -0.72 -21.78
CA TYR A 156 1.20 -2.04 -21.69
C TYR A 156 0.58 -3.00 -22.71
N SER A 157 1.34 -4.02 -23.15
CA SER A 157 0.76 -5.11 -23.94
C SER A 157 -0.36 -5.83 -23.17
N GLU A 158 -1.50 -6.07 -23.81
CA GLU A 158 -2.67 -6.79 -23.26
C GLU A 158 -2.30 -8.08 -22.48
N LYS A 159 -1.31 -8.82 -23.00
CA LYS A 159 -0.74 -10.05 -22.41
C LYS A 159 -0.12 -9.89 -21.02
N ASN A 160 -0.07 -8.68 -20.50
CA ASN A 160 0.46 -8.34 -19.18
C ASN A 160 -0.60 -7.73 -18.26
N ALA A 161 -1.86 -7.61 -18.68
CA ALA A 161 -2.92 -7.01 -17.86
C ALA A 161 -3.06 -7.72 -16.49
N PHE A 162 -2.94 -9.04 -16.45
CA PHE A 162 -2.90 -9.80 -15.18
C PHE A 162 -1.63 -9.54 -14.33
N ILE A 163 -0.47 -9.24 -14.95
CA ILE A 163 0.77 -8.90 -14.24
C ILE A 163 0.65 -7.50 -13.62
N VAL A 164 0.01 -6.57 -14.34
CA VAL A 164 -0.32 -5.23 -13.83
C VAL A 164 -1.35 -5.34 -12.70
N TYR A 165 -2.39 -6.19 -12.83
CA TYR A 165 -3.32 -6.48 -11.74
C TYR A 165 -2.62 -7.08 -10.50
N SER A 166 -1.71 -8.03 -10.68
CA SER A 166 -1.04 -8.67 -9.54
C SER A 166 -0.16 -7.72 -8.74
N LEU A 167 0.38 -6.65 -9.35
CA LEU A 167 1.06 -5.59 -8.59
C LEU A 167 0.13 -4.86 -7.62
N PHE A 168 -1.13 -4.60 -8.01
CA PHE A 168 -2.11 -3.95 -7.12
C PHE A 168 -2.65 -4.90 -6.06
N GLN A 169 -2.79 -6.19 -6.39
CA GLN A 169 -3.03 -7.24 -5.39
C GLN A 169 -1.89 -7.31 -4.37
N ASP A 170 -0.63 -7.21 -4.82
CA ASP A 170 0.54 -7.21 -3.96
C ASP A 170 0.65 -5.93 -3.12
N ARG A 171 0.32 -4.75 -3.66
CA ARG A 171 0.14 -3.51 -2.88
C ARG A 171 -0.88 -3.73 -1.76
N PHE A 172 -2.07 -4.23 -2.08
CA PHE A 172 -3.09 -4.48 -1.07
C PHE A 172 -2.60 -5.44 0.01
N ASN A 173 -1.94 -6.53 -0.37
CA ASN A 173 -1.37 -7.51 0.57
C ASN A 173 -0.32 -6.88 1.50
N LEU A 174 0.60 -6.05 0.96
CA LEU A 174 1.59 -5.32 1.74
C LEU A 174 0.94 -4.32 2.72
N HIS A 175 -0.07 -3.56 2.27
CA HIS A 175 -0.82 -2.66 3.16
C HIS A 175 -1.61 -3.42 4.24
N LYS A 176 -2.27 -4.54 3.91
CA LYS A 176 -3.09 -5.36 4.81
C LYS A 176 -2.26 -6.08 5.87
N MET A 177 -1.09 -6.63 5.49
CA MET A 177 -0.29 -7.53 6.33
C MET A 177 0.93 -6.85 6.97
N ILE A 178 1.61 -5.93 6.27
CA ILE A 178 2.93 -5.43 6.64
C ILE A 178 2.86 -3.97 7.12
N TYR A 179 2.58 -3.02 6.22
CA TYR A 179 2.66 -1.57 6.53
C TYR A 179 1.67 -1.14 7.60
N ASN A 180 0.55 -1.85 7.72
CA ASN A 180 -0.42 -1.65 8.79
C ASN A 180 -0.43 -2.82 9.77
N HIS A 181 0.67 -3.55 9.98
CA HIS A 181 0.69 -4.59 11.01
C HIS A 181 0.37 -4.01 12.41
N LYS A 182 -0.47 -4.69 13.20
CA LYS A 182 -0.99 -4.15 14.49
C LYS A 182 0.11 -3.71 15.46
N THR A 183 1.22 -4.46 15.51
CA THR A 183 2.36 -4.14 16.39
C THR A 183 3.26 -3.06 15.80
N ALA A 184 3.25 -2.85 14.47
CA ALA A 184 3.92 -1.71 13.84
C ALA A 184 3.19 -0.41 14.21
N LYS A 185 1.86 -0.34 14.01
CA LYS A 185 1.08 0.85 14.41
C LYS A 185 1.20 1.18 15.90
N SER A 186 1.26 0.17 16.77
CA SER A 186 1.54 0.37 18.20
C SER A 186 2.90 1.04 18.48
N ILE A 187 3.91 0.73 17.68
CA ILE A 187 5.26 1.33 17.73
C ILE A 187 5.23 2.75 17.16
N GLU A 188 4.56 2.96 16.03
CA GLU A 188 4.40 4.27 15.39
C GLU A 188 3.77 5.28 16.34
N TYR A 189 2.67 4.93 17.03
CA TYR A 189 2.06 5.81 18.03
C TYR A 189 2.98 6.14 19.20
N MET A 190 3.74 5.17 19.72
CA MET A 190 4.73 5.43 20.77
C MET A 190 5.89 6.33 20.31
N ILE A 191 6.30 6.21 19.04
CA ILE A 191 7.30 7.10 18.43
C ILE A 191 6.74 8.53 18.32
N VAL A 192 5.51 8.68 17.82
CA VAL A 192 4.81 9.96 17.72
C VAL A 192 4.64 10.61 19.11
N ASP A 193 4.16 9.87 20.12
CA ASP A 193 4.00 10.39 21.49
C ASP A 193 5.34 10.82 22.12
N ALA A 194 6.42 10.07 21.89
CA ALA A 194 7.76 10.44 22.34
C ALA A 194 8.23 11.74 21.66
N LEU A 195 8.07 11.85 20.34
CA LEU A 195 8.47 13.04 19.57
C LEU A 195 7.62 14.27 19.93
N LEU A 196 6.30 14.12 20.14
CA LEU A 196 5.41 15.20 20.56
C LEU A 196 5.73 15.72 21.97
N LYS A 197 6.22 14.86 22.86
CA LYS A 197 6.72 15.28 24.19
C LYS A 197 8.12 15.91 24.14
N ALA A 198 8.92 15.60 23.12
CA ALA A 198 10.24 16.17 22.92
C ALA A 198 10.20 17.53 22.20
N ASP A 199 9.28 17.71 21.26
CA ASP A 199 9.18 18.88 20.37
C ASP A 199 9.18 20.25 21.05
N PRO A 200 8.47 20.50 22.19
CA PRO A 200 8.45 21.81 22.83
C PRO A 200 9.85 22.35 23.19
N PHE A 201 10.79 21.43 23.47
CA PHE A 201 12.13 21.72 23.94
C PHE A 201 13.18 21.56 22.82
N MET A 202 13.08 20.47 22.04
CA MET A 202 14.05 20.15 20.99
C MET A 202 13.77 20.84 19.64
N LYS A 203 12.62 21.50 19.50
CA LYS A 203 12.16 22.21 18.30
C LYS A 203 12.34 21.34 17.06
N ILE A 204 11.65 20.21 17.06
CA ILE A 204 11.77 19.14 16.07
C ILE A 204 10.92 19.47 14.85
N SER A 205 9.66 19.82 15.07
CA SER A 205 8.70 20.19 14.03
C SER A 205 9.12 21.46 13.28
N GLU A 206 9.72 22.43 13.98
CA GLU A 206 10.28 23.67 13.41
C GLU A 206 11.44 23.42 12.41
N ARG A 207 12.08 22.23 12.41
CA ARG A 207 13.21 21.89 11.52
C ARG A 207 12.79 21.69 10.06
N ILE A 208 11.51 21.38 9.77
CA ILE A 208 11.03 21.02 8.41
C ILE A 208 11.09 22.18 7.38
N HIS A 209 11.24 23.41 7.84
CA HIS A 209 11.27 24.61 6.99
C HIS A 209 12.70 25.11 6.68
N ASP A 210 13.73 24.41 7.18
CA ASP A 210 15.14 24.76 6.99
C ASP A 210 15.90 23.53 6.48
N PRO A 211 16.33 23.47 5.21
CA PRO A 211 16.97 22.27 4.66
C PRO A 211 18.28 21.92 5.37
N LYS A 212 18.98 22.90 5.97
CA LYS A 212 20.21 22.64 6.74
C LYS A 212 19.92 21.93 8.07
N LYS A 213 18.71 22.09 8.62
CA LYS A 213 18.26 21.36 9.83
C LYS A 213 17.57 20.05 9.46
N PHE A 214 16.75 20.05 8.41
CA PHE A 214 16.03 18.86 7.94
C PHE A 214 16.99 17.75 7.47
N MET A 215 18.14 18.11 6.87
CA MET A 215 19.18 17.14 6.47
C MET A 215 19.72 16.27 7.63
N PHE A 216 19.64 16.75 8.88
CA PHE A 216 20.06 16.01 10.08
C PHE A 216 18.89 15.43 10.88
N LEU A 217 17.68 15.43 10.31
CA LEU A 217 16.48 14.94 10.97
C LEU A 217 16.18 13.52 10.47
N THR A 218 16.82 12.53 11.10
CA THR A 218 16.69 11.10 10.73
C THR A 218 16.17 10.25 11.90
N ASP A 219 15.97 8.96 11.69
CA ASP A 219 15.53 7.98 12.71
C ASP A 219 16.38 7.99 14.01
N ASP A 220 17.61 8.52 13.94
CA ASP A 220 18.47 8.74 15.11
C ASP A 220 17.96 9.81 16.09
N ILE A 221 16.90 10.56 15.75
CA ILE A 221 16.17 11.45 16.66
C ILE A 221 15.74 10.75 17.97
N LEU A 222 15.42 9.46 17.92
CA LEU A 222 15.11 8.69 19.13
C LEU A 222 16.35 8.43 20.00
N LEU A 223 17.56 8.40 19.41
CA LEU A 223 18.83 8.36 20.12
C LEU A 223 19.22 9.75 20.66
N GLU A 224 18.87 10.85 19.97
CA GLU A 224 19.00 12.24 20.49
C GLU A 224 18.20 12.37 21.80
N VAL A 225 16.93 11.92 21.79
CA VAL A 225 16.06 11.82 22.97
C VAL A 225 16.64 10.91 24.06
N GLU A 226 17.01 9.67 23.70
CA GLU A 226 17.45 8.64 24.67
C GLU A 226 18.77 8.99 25.37
N ARG A 227 19.67 9.71 24.70
CA ARG A 227 20.97 10.17 25.23
C ARG A 227 20.89 11.46 26.04
N SER A 228 19.91 12.33 25.79
CA SER A 228 19.83 13.61 26.48
C SER A 228 19.56 13.43 27.98
N GLU A 229 20.25 14.19 28.82
CA GLU A 229 20.04 14.18 30.29
C GLU A 229 18.95 15.18 30.75
N ALA A 230 18.52 16.08 29.87
CA ALA A 230 17.58 17.18 30.15
C ALA A 230 16.32 16.71 30.91
N PRO A 231 15.99 17.24 32.10
CA PRO A 231 14.80 16.84 32.87
C PRO A 231 13.49 16.91 32.07
N GLU A 232 13.38 17.88 31.18
CA GLU A 232 12.23 18.16 30.32
C GLU A 232 11.88 16.99 29.39
N LEU A 233 12.88 16.24 28.94
CA LEU A 233 12.71 15.09 28.04
C LEU A 233 12.47 13.77 28.79
N SER A 234 12.28 13.81 30.12
CA SER A 234 12.10 12.62 30.96
C SER A 234 10.94 11.73 30.54
N GLU A 235 9.77 12.30 30.25
CA GLU A 235 8.60 11.54 29.77
C GLU A 235 8.84 10.92 28.39
N SER A 236 9.48 11.67 27.47
CA SER A 236 9.82 11.19 26.13
C SER A 236 10.80 10.01 26.22
N ARG A 237 11.86 10.13 27.03
CA ARG A 237 12.78 9.02 27.36
C ARG A 237 12.07 7.83 27.99
N GLN A 238 11.04 8.05 28.81
CA GLN A 238 10.26 6.96 29.40
C GLN A 238 9.49 6.17 28.34
N ILE A 239 8.90 6.83 27.34
CA ILE A 239 8.24 6.14 26.21
C ILE A 239 9.27 5.39 25.35
N VAL A 240 10.43 5.99 25.06
CA VAL A 240 11.51 5.29 24.33
C VAL A 240 12.01 4.05 25.10
N ARG A 241 12.20 4.15 26.43
CA ARG A 241 12.56 2.99 27.27
C ARG A 241 11.52 1.88 27.23
N ARG A 242 10.22 2.21 27.22
CA ARG A 242 9.15 1.23 27.03
C ARG A 242 9.21 0.55 25.66
N LEU A 243 9.51 1.32 24.60
CA LEU A 243 9.71 0.82 23.25
C LEU A 243 10.85 -0.21 23.19
N ARG A 244 12.02 0.11 23.79
CA ARG A 244 13.17 -0.79 23.92
C ARG A 244 12.81 -2.08 24.67
N ASN A 245 12.08 -1.94 25.79
CA ASN A 245 11.65 -3.06 26.64
C ASN A 245 10.44 -3.84 26.10
N ARG A 246 9.94 -3.52 24.91
CA ARG A 246 8.75 -4.11 24.27
C ARG A 246 7.44 -3.98 25.08
N ASP A 247 7.39 -3.02 26.00
CA ASP A 247 6.18 -2.58 26.70
C ASP A 247 5.35 -1.67 25.77
N LEU A 248 4.82 -2.30 24.71
CA LEU A 248 4.08 -1.63 23.65
C LEU A 248 2.59 -1.46 23.98
N TYR A 249 1.99 -0.39 23.46
CA TYR A 249 0.53 -0.21 23.40
C TYR A 249 -0.13 -1.46 22.82
N LYS A 250 -1.23 -1.91 23.41
CA LYS A 250 -1.92 -3.14 23.01
C LYS A 250 -2.99 -2.84 21.96
N LEU A 251 -3.36 -3.83 21.17
CA LEU A 251 -4.61 -3.80 20.42
C LEU A 251 -5.67 -4.44 21.32
N VAL A 252 -6.75 -3.72 21.63
CA VAL A 252 -7.91 -4.28 22.35
C VAL A 252 -8.86 -4.92 21.34
N ASP A 253 -9.29 -4.17 20.33
CA ASP A 253 -10.22 -4.66 19.30
C ASP A 253 -9.89 -4.15 17.89
N LYS A 254 -10.39 -4.87 16.88
CA LYS A 254 -10.35 -4.51 15.47
C LYS A 254 -11.62 -4.95 14.72
N MET A 255 -12.13 -4.09 13.85
CA MET A 255 -13.25 -4.41 12.97
C MET A 255 -12.99 -3.93 11.54
N PHE A 256 -13.57 -4.64 10.56
CA PHE A 256 -13.59 -4.22 9.17
C PHE A 256 -14.94 -3.59 8.85
N LEU A 257 -14.95 -2.45 8.17
CA LEU A 257 -16.16 -1.86 7.60
C LEU A 257 -16.04 -1.82 6.06
N PRO A 258 -17.16 -1.99 5.33
CA PRO A 258 -17.25 -1.68 3.91
C PRO A 258 -16.88 -0.22 3.58
N TRP A 259 -16.58 0.04 2.30
CA TRP A 259 -16.05 1.34 1.84
C TRP A 259 -17.04 2.50 1.99
N GLU A 260 -18.35 2.26 1.86
CA GLU A 260 -19.40 3.27 1.98
C GLU A 260 -19.40 3.99 3.35
N PHE A 261 -18.83 3.35 4.38
CA PHE A 261 -18.66 3.95 5.71
C PHE A 261 -17.50 4.96 5.80
N LYS A 262 -16.69 5.17 4.74
CA LYS A 262 -15.49 6.02 4.76
C LYS A 262 -15.78 7.44 5.26
N LYS A 263 -16.96 7.98 4.92
CA LYS A 263 -17.37 9.35 5.29
C LYS A 263 -18.13 9.44 6.62
N THR A 264 -18.55 8.32 7.22
CA THR A 264 -19.46 8.30 8.38
C THR A 264 -18.82 7.75 9.66
N TRP A 265 -17.85 6.84 9.56
CA TRP A 265 -17.24 6.16 10.71
C TRP A 265 -16.72 7.12 11.78
N ALA A 266 -16.17 8.27 11.39
CA ALA A 266 -15.54 9.23 12.32
C ALA A 266 -16.52 9.89 13.30
N SER A 267 -17.82 9.89 12.98
CA SER A 267 -18.88 10.33 13.90
C SER A 267 -19.36 9.21 14.85
N GLN A 268 -19.03 7.96 14.53
CA GLN A 268 -19.48 6.76 15.23
C GLN A 268 -18.42 6.23 16.20
N TYR A 269 -17.17 6.16 15.76
CA TYR A 269 -16.05 5.57 16.50
C TYR A 269 -15.09 6.66 17.01
N THR A 270 -15.39 7.21 18.18
CA THR A 270 -14.57 8.25 18.84
C THR A 270 -14.09 7.80 20.23
N PRO A 271 -12.95 8.31 20.73
CA PRO A 271 -12.48 8.06 22.09
C PRO A 271 -13.54 8.35 23.17
N ALA A 272 -14.30 9.44 23.00
CA ALA A 272 -15.39 9.82 23.90
C ALA A 272 -16.52 8.78 23.96
N ARG A 273 -17.02 8.31 22.81
CA ARG A 273 -18.11 7.31 22.75
C ARG A 273 -17.66 5.93 23.27
N ILE A 274 -16.41 5.55 23.02
CA ILE A 274 -15.82 4.31 23.56
C ILE A 274 -15.69 4.43 25.08
N LEU A 275 -15.27 5.59 25.60
CA LEU A 275 -15.18 5.86 27.04
C LEU A 275 -16.55 5.85 27.73
N GLU A 276 -17.57 6.43 27.09
CA GLU A 276 -18.95 6.43 27.56
C GLU A 276 -19.51 4.99 27.65
N THR A 277 -19.33 4.19 26.59
CA THR A 277 -19.76 2.79 26.56
C THR A 277 -19.01 1.94 27.59
N ALA A 278 -17.68 2.11 27.71
CA ALA A 278 -16.90 1.43 28.74
C ALA A 278 -17.39 1.77 30.16
N LYS A 279 -17.76 3.03 30.41
CA LYS A 279 -18.29 3.48 31.71
C LYS A 279 -19.71 2.98 31.98
N SER A 280 -20.59 2.89 30.98
CA SER A 280 -21.93 2.30 31.17
C SER A 280 -21.89 0.80 31.45
N MET A 281 -20.86 0.10 30.98
CA MET A 281 -20.62 -1.32 31.27
C MET A 281 -19.85 -1.58 32.58
N CYS A 282 -19.41 -0.54 33.31
CA CYS A 282 -18.56 -0.68 34.49
C CYS A 282 -19.14 -1.64 35.55
N ASP A 283 -20.44 -1.53 35.87
CA ASP A 283 -21.06 -2.35 36.91
C ASP A 283 -21.33 -3.81 36.48
N THR A 284 -21.02 -4.16 35.22
CA THR A 284 -21.20 -5.51 34.65
C THR A 284 -19.90 -6.32 34.54
N VAL A 285 -18.76 -5.77 34.98
CA VAL A 285 -17.44 -6.41 34.92
C VAL A 285 -16.81 -6.57 36.30
N ASP A 286 -15.82 -7.46 36.41
CA ASP A 286 -15.10 -7.76 37.65
C ASP A 286 -14.43 -6.53 38.28
N HIS A 287 -14.33 -6.50 39.60
CA HIS A 287 -13.87 -5.35 40.39
C HIS A 287 -12.48 -4.81 39.95
N GLU A 288 -11.56 -5.67 39.49
CA GLU A 288 -10.26 -5.22 38.96
C GLU A 288 -10.43 -4.40 37.67
N ILE A 289 -11.39 -4.75 36.83
CA ILE A 289 -11.72 -4.04 35.59
C ILE A 289 -12.51 -2.76 35.90
N GLN A 290 -13.34 -2.74 36.96
CA GLN A 290 -14.06 -1.53 37.39
C GLN A 290 -13.11 -0.37 37.73
N GLU A 291 -12.09 -0.62 38.54
CA GLU A 291 -11.07 0.39 38.86
C GLU A 291 -10.33 0.86 37.60
N LEU A 292 -10.00 -0.07 36.70
CA LEU A 292 -9.39 0.25 35.41
C LEU A 292 -10.31 1.08 34.49
N ILE A 293 -11.63 0.95 34.57
CA ILE A 293 -12.59 1.78 33.83
C ILE A 293 -12.77 3.17 34.47
N ARG A 294 -12.78 3.24 35.81
CA ARG A 294 -12.85 4.50 36.57
C ARG A 294 -11.67 5.43 36.23
N ASP A 295 -10.46 4.88 36.17
CA ASP A 295 -9.23 5.58 35.76
C ASP A 295 -9.12 5.85 34.23
N LEU A 296 -10.14 5.49 33.43
CA LEU A 296 -10.09 5.68 31.96
C LEU A 296 -10.51 7.10 31.57
N ARG A 297 -9.79 7.66 30.58
CA ARG A 297 -9.91 9.02 30.05
C ARG A 297 -9.73 8.98 28.53
N GLU A 298 -10.21 9.98 27.80
CA GLU A 298 -10.16 9.98 26.33
C GLU A 298 -8.72 9.94 25.79
N GLU A 299 -7.80 10.65 26.46
CA GLU A 299 -6.35 10.60 26.21
C GLU A 299 -5.70 9.22 26.38
N HIS A 300 -6.40 8.26 26.99
CA HIS A 300 -5.94 6.87 27.10
C HIS A 300 -6.40 5.99 25.93
N ILE A 301 -7.17 6.49 24.95
CA ILE A 301 -7.82 5.69 23.90
C ILE A 301 -7.41 6.20 22.51
N ILE A 302 -6.55 5.44 21.82
CA ILE A 302 -6.30 5.64 20.39
C ILE A 302 -7.38 4.89 19.60
N VAL A 303 -8.10 5.62 18.75
CA VAL A 303 -8.87 5.04 17.64
C VAL A 303 -8.07 5.26 16.36
N ASN A 304 -7.67 4.17 15.72
CA ASN A 304 -7.03 4.21 14.40
C ASN A 304 -8.01 3.67 13.35
N VAL A 305 -8.11 4.35 12.22
CA VAL A 305 -8.69 3.78 11.00
C VAL A 305 -7.61 3.73 9.93
N THR A 306 -7.49 2.54 9.33
CA THR A 306 -6.65 2.31 8.15
C THR A 306 -7.57 2.18 6.95
N VAL A 307 -7.38 3.02 5.93
CA VAL A 307 -7.99 2.82 4.61
C VAL A 307 -7.15 1.76 3.88
N LEU A 308 -7.80 0.70 3.39
CA LEU A 308 -7.13 -0.43 2.74
C LEU A 308 -7.72 -0.62 1.35
N HIS A 309 -6.89 -0.53 0.32
CA HIS A 309 -7.35 -0.50 -1.06
C HIS A 309 -6.28 -0.95 -2.06
N HIS A 310 -6.70 -1.39 -3.24
CA HIS A 310 -5.78 -1.84 -4.29
C HIS A 310 -4.97 -0.70 -4.96
N GLY A 311 -5.35 0.57 -4.76
CA GLY A 311 -4.60 1.73 -5.27
C GLY A 311 -5.43 2.86 -5.85
N MET A 312 -6.75 2.69 -6.02
CA MET A 312 -7.66 3.69 -6.62
C MET A 312 -8.98 3.79 -5.84
N GLY A 313 -8.89 3.95 -4.52
CA GLY A 313 -10.04 3.75 -3.61
C GLY A 313 -10.76 2.41 -3.84
N ASP A 314 -12.08 2.47 -3.96
CA ASP A 314 -13.02 1.39 -4.29
C ASP A 314 -13.02 0.94 -5.76
N LYS A 315 -12.41 1.71 -6.66
CA LYS A 315 -12.45 1.49 -8.11
C LYS A 315 -11.54 0.35 -8.55
N PHE A 316 -11.78 -0.19 -9.74
CA PHE A 316 -10.96 -1.25 -10.29
C PHE A 316 -9.54 -0.70 -10.55
N PRO A 317 -8.47 -1.30 -10.00
CA PRO A 317 -7.13 -0.69 -9.99
C PRO A 317 -6.42 -0.64 -11.35
N LEU A 318 -7.15 -0.91 -12.45
CA LEU A 318 -6.69 -0.71 -13.82
C LEU A 318 -7.57 0.28 -14.61
N ASP A 319 -8.58 0.92 -14.02
CA ASP A 319 -9.47 1.85 -14.75
C ASP A 319 -8.71 3.05 -15.36
N ASN A 320 -7.58 3.44 -14.75
CA ASN A 320 -6.67 4.45 -15.31
C ASN A 320 -5.60 3.85 -16.27
N CYS A 321 -5.47 2.52 -16.38
CA CYS A 321 -4.47 1.87 -17.25
C CYS A 321 -5.00 1.80 -18.68
N LYS A 322 -4.08 1.77 -19.65
CA LYS A 322 -4.40 1.44 -21.03
C LYS A 322 -3.53 0.32 -21.57
N PHE A 323 -4.14 -0.45 -22.46
CA PHE A 323 -3.56 -1.63 -23.08
C PHE A 323 -3.55 -1.49 -24.60
N TYR A 324 -2.60 -2.17 -25.24
CA TYR A 324 -2.51 -2.30 -26.69
C TYR A 324 -2.44 -3.77 -27.10
N GLY A 325 -2.96 -4.06 -28.29
CA GLY A 325 -3.04 -5.41 -28.84
C GLY A 325 -1.85 -5.74 -29.72
N LYS A 326 -1.49 -7.03 -29.87
CA LYS A 326 -0.35 -7.42 -30.74
C LYS A 326 -0.50 -6.89 -32.19
N TYR A 327 -1.73 -6.86 -32.70
CA TYR A 327 -2.04 -6.55 -34.10
C TYR A 327 -2.45 -5.08 -34.33
N ASP A 328 -2.58 -4.30 -33.26
CA ASP A 328 -2.91 -2.88 -33.29
C ASP A 328 -2.10 -2.16 -32.18
N PRO A 329 -0.78 -1.95 -32.39
CA PRO A 329 0.16 -1.55 -31.34
C PRO A 329 0.26 -0.04 -31.10
N ASP A 330 -0.47 0.75 -31.89
CA ASP A 330 -0.49 2.23 -31.84
C ASP A 330 -1.88 2.76 -31.45
N ASN A 331 -2.79 1.86 -31.08
CA ASN A 331 -4.10 2.13 -30.51
C ASN A 331 -4.14 1.67 -29.04
N ALA A 332 -4.94 2.35 -28.21
CA ALA A 332 -4.95 2.15 -26.77
C ALA A 332 -6.37 2.08 -26.21
N TYR A 333 -6.70 0.97 -25.56
CA TYR A 333 -8.02 0.69 -24.97
C TYR A 333 -7.95 0.54 -23.44
N PRO A 334 -9.06 0.83 -22.71
CA PRO A 334 -9.19 0.48 -21.30
C PRO A 334 -9.20 -1.06 -21.10
N PRO A 335 -8.89 -1.57 -19.91
CA PRO A 335 -8.93 -3.02 -19.63
C PRO A 335 -10.34 -3.58 -19.79
N ARG A 336 -10.47 -4.77 -20.40
CA ARG A 336 -11.71 -5.56 -20.38
C ARG A 336 -11.62 -6.56 -19.24
N ARG A 337 -12.16 -6.22 -18.06
CA ARG A 337 -12.02 -6.97 -16.79
C ARG A 337 -12.13 -8.49 -16.95
N GLU A 338 -13.18 -8.96 -17.62
CA GLU A 338 -13.47 -10.38 -17.82
C GLU A 338 -12.61 -11.02 -18.91
N ALA A 339 -12.40 -10.30 -20.03
CA ALA A 339 -11.79 -10.85 -21.25
C ALA A 339 -10.26 -10.79 -21.29
N ASP A 340 -9.66 -9.78 -20.64
CA ASP A 340 -8.21 -9.55 -20.62
C ASP A 340 -7.53 -10.05 -19.33
N ILE A 341 -8.31 -10.26 -18.25
CA ILE A 341 -7.77 -10.47 -16.90
C ILE A 341 -8.37 -11.70 -16.23
N SER A 342 -9.59 -11.64 -15.66
CA SER A 342 -10.26 -12.82 -15.08
C SER A 342 -11.72 -12.56 -14.65
N HIS A 343 -12.53 -13.61 -14.66
CA HIS A 343 -13.83 -13.65 -13.96
C HIS A 343 -13.69 -13.88 -12.44
N LEU A 344 -12.49 -14.15 -11.91
CA LEU A 344 -12.24 -14.45 -10.49
C LEU A 344 -11.71 -13.24 -9.70
N LEU A 345 -11.92 -12.02 -10.20
CA LEU A 345 -11.52 -10.77 -9.56
C LEU A 345 -12.55 -10.37 -8.50
N PRO A 346 -12.14 -9.81 -7.35
CA PRO A 346 -13.08 -9.39 -6.31
C PRO A 346 -13.99 -8.26 -6.79
N ASP A 347 -15.20 -8.17 -6.25
CA ASP A 347 -16.15 -7.12 -6.64
C ASP A 347 -15.85 -5.76 -5.99
N ASN A 348 -15.22 -5.77 -4.81
CA ASN A 348 -14.83 -4.59 -4.05
C ASN A 348 -13.30 -4.46 -3.98
N PHE A 349 -12.76 -3.25 -4.21
CA PHE A 349 -11.31 -2.99 -4.18
C PHE A 349 -10.83 -2.12 -3.01
N GLY A 350 -11.75 -1.71 -2.12
CA GLY A 350 -11.48 -0.94 -0.92
C GLY A 350 -12.29 -1.41 0.29
N GLU A 351 -11.71 -1.27 1.48
CA GLU A 351 -12.31 -1.55 2.80
C GLU A 351 -11.72 -0.57 3.85
N LEU A 352 -12.32 -0.52 5.03
CA LEU A 352 -11.77 0.17 6.20
C LEU A 352 -11.42 -0.83 7.30
N LEU A 353 -10.35 -0.56 8.04
CA LEU A 353 -9.98 -1.32 9.24
C LEU A 353 -9.85 -0.39 10.44
N ILE A 354 -10.85 -0.44 11.34
CA ILE A 354 -10.87 0.28 12.61
C ILE A 354 -10.16 -0.54 13.69
N ARG A 355 -9.41 0.13 14.57
CA ARG A 355 -8.63 -0.45 15.67
C ARG A 355 -8.71 0.41 16.90
N GLN A 356 -8.78 -0.23 18.07
CA GLN A 356 -8.80 0.43 19.37
C GLN A 356 -7.56 0.02 20.19
N GLN A 357 -6.80 1.00 20.69
CA GLN A 357 -5.55 0.76 21.42
C GLN A 357 -5.45 1.64 22.69
N PRO A 358 -5.29 1.06 23.90
CA PRO A 358 -5.11 1.84 25.11
C PRO A 358 -3.67 2.33 25.30
N ILE A 359 -3.52 3.63 25.53
CA ILE A 359 -2.30 4.26 26.06
C ILE A 359 -2.30 4.07 27.58
N ARG A 360 -1.68 2.99 28.06
CA ARG A 360 -1.47 2.76 29.50
C ARG A 360 -0.07 2.25 29.83
N HIS A 361 0.29 2.42 31.10
CA HIS A 361 1.61 2.11 31.67
C HIS A 361 1.44 1.36 33.01
N ARG A 362 1.40 0.02 32.98
CA ARG A 362 1.82 -0.88 34.08
C ARG A 362 1.73 -2.36 33.67
N SER A 363 2.42 -3.20 34.42
CA SER A 363 2.69 -4.63 34.17
C SER A 363 1.50 -5.57 34.44
N SER A 364 0.26 -5.09 34.37
CA SER A 364 -0.94 -5.85 34.71
C SER A 364 -2.17 -5.28 33.99
N THR A 365 -2.44 -5.79 32.79
CA THR A 365 -3.75 -5.67 32.13
C THR A 365 -4.38 -7.06 32.12
N PRO A 366 -5.53 -7.26 32.80
CA PRO A 366 -6.44 -8.33 32.46
C PRO A 366 -6.83 -8.24 30.97
N GLU A 367 -7.17 -9.36 30.36
CA GLU A 367 -7.82 -9.33 29.04
C GLU A 367 -9.21 -8.72 29.23
N VAL A 368 -9.42 -7.50 28.73
CA VAL A 368 -10.76 -6.90 28.67
C VAL A 368 -11.62 -7.79 27.77
N PRO A 369 -12.77 -8.32 28.23
CA PRO A 369 -13.57 -9.25 27.44
C PRO A 369 -13.96 -8.63 26.10
N SER A 370 -13.50 -9.23 25.01
CA SER A 370 -13.85 -8.78 23.67
C SER A 370 -15.32 -9.07 23.38
N THR A 371 -16.17 -8.04 23.41
CA THR A 371 -17.54 -8.15 22.90
C THR A 371 -17.49 -8.65 21.46
N PRO A 372 -18.15 -9.77 21.11
CA PRO A 372 -18.16 -10.26 19.74
C PRO A 372 -18.67 -9.16 18.79
N PRO A 373 -18.06 -8.92 17.62
CA PRO A 373 -18.50 -7.86 16.70
C PRO A 373 -19.99 -7.92 16.37
N GLN A 374 -20.53 -9.15 16.32
CA GLN A 374 -21.94 -9.45 16.13
C GLN A 374 -22.87 -8.77 17.15
N GLN A 375 -22.46 -8.61 18.42
CA GLN A 375 -23.29 -7.98 19.46
C GLN A 375 -23.34 -6.45 19.34
N LEU A 376 -22.25 -5.78 18.95
CA LEU A 376 -22.35 -4.35 18.60
C LEU A 376 -23.17 -4.16 17.33
N THR A 377 -22.98 -5.00 16.30
CA THR A 377 -23.80 -4.88 15.07
C THR A 377 -25.28 -5.21 15.31
N SER A 378 -25.63 -6.12 16.22
CA SER A 378 -27.03 -6.39 16.54
C SER A 378 -27.68 -5.23 17.29
N GLN A 379 -27.01 -4.70 18.32
CA GLN A 379 -27.47 -3.51 19.05
C GLN A 379 -27.60 -2.27 18.15
N LEU A 380 -26.72 -2.13 17.14
CA LEU A 380 -26.80 -1.07 16.14
C LEU A 380 -27.85 -1.34 15.04
N SER A 381 -28.23 -2.60 14.79
CA SER A 381 -29.30 -2.94 13.83
C SER A 381 -30.71 -2.70 14.39
N GLU A 382 -30.88 -2.85 15.71
CA GLU A 382 -32.14 -2.54 16.41
C GLU A 382 -32.33 -1.03 16.62
N GLY A 383 -31.25 -0.24 16.55
CA GLY A 383 -31.26 1.22 16.68
C GLY A 383 -31.17 1.96 15.35
N SER A 384 -32.33 2.30 14.76
CA SER A 384 -32.50 3.26 13.64
C SER A 384 -32.23 2.76 12.20
N ILE A 385 -32.54 1.49 11.88
CA ILE A 385 -32.60 1.01 10.48
C ILE A 385 -33.96 0.34 10.15
N PHE A 386 -35.08 1.04 10.34
CA PHE A 386 -36.38 0.59 9.80
C PHE A 386 -37.42 1.68 9.48
N GLU A 387 -37.01 2.94 9.25
CA GLU A 387 -38.00 4.03 9.04
C GLU A 387 -37.56 5.10 8.01
N MET A 388 -37.02 4.68 6.85
CA MET A 388 -36.72 5.63 5.76
C MET A 388 -36.80 5.10 4.31
N THR A 389 -37.58 4.04 4.05
CA THR A 389 -37.78 3.50 2.68
C THR A 389 -39.22 3.03 2.41
N THR A 390 -40.22 3.88 2.63
CA THR A 390 -41.65 3.56 2.45
C THR A 390 -42.46 4.72 1.86
N SER A 391 -42.12 5.21 0.65
CA SER A 391 -42.95 6.20 -0.08
C SER A 391 -42.76 6.22 -1.61
N VAL A 392 -42.66 5.07 -2.29
CA VAL A 392 -42.93 4.97 -3.74
C VAL A 392 -43.71 3.68 -4.01
N GLU A 393 -44.90 3.79 -4.60
CA GLU A 393 -45.67 2.67 -5.14
C GLU A 393 -45.60 2.65 -6.67
N GLN A 394 -46.00 1.52 -7.26
CA GLN A 394 -46.20 1.28 -8.71
C GLN A 394 -44.90 1.19 -9.55
N GLU A 395 -44.76 0.27 -10.53
CA GLU A 395 -45.68 -0.81 -10.96
C GLU A 395 -44.93 -1.99 -11.63
N GLY A 396 -45.55 -3.17 -11.62
CA GLY A 396 -45.43 -4.24 -12.64
C GLY A 396 -44.06 -4.92 -12.93
N GLU A 397 -43.85 -6.13 -12.41
CA GLU A 397 -44.10 -7.39 -13.18
C GLU A 397 -43.96 -8.66 -12.30
N ARG A 398 -44.41 -9.82 -12.81
CA ARG A 398 -44.38 -11.11 -12.09
C ARG A 398 -43.42 -12.10 -12.74
N VAL A 399 -42.49 -12.66 -11.96
CA VAL A 399 -41.76 -13.90 -12.31
C VAL A 399 -41.91 -14.90 -11.17
N VAL A 400 -42.15 -16.18 -11.52
CA VAL A 400 -42.49 -17.25 -10.57
C VAL A 400 -41.23 -17.96 -10.08
N VAL A 401 -41.09 -18.10 -8.76
CA VAL A 401 -39.99 -18.86 -8.13
C VAL A 401 -40.26 -20.37 -8.24
N GLY A 402 -39.44 -21.07 -9.01
CA GLY A 402 -39.47 -22.53 -9.11
C GLY A 402 -38.70 -23.23 -7.97
N VAL A 403 -39.29 -24.28 -7.39
CA VAL A 403 -38.67 -25.07 -6.32
C VAL A 403 -37.59 -26.01 -6.88
N ALA A 404 -36.47 -26.14 -6.18
CA ALA A 404 -35.35 -26.97 -6.61
C ALA A 404 -35.71 -28.48 -6.68
N PRO A 405 -35.35 -29.19 -7.78
CA PRO A 405 -35.64 -30.61 -7.94
C PRO A 405 -34.70 -31.50 -7.13
N LYS A 406 -35.18 -32.65 -6.68
CA LYS A 406 -34.40 -33.67 -5.96
C LYS A 406 -33.66 -34.61 -6.92
N THR A 407 -32.47 -35.05 -6.52
CA THR A 407 -31.60 -35.97 -7.28
C THR A 407 -32.28 -37.34 -7.55
N PRO A 408 -32.40 -37.79 -8.80
CA PRO A 408 -32.88 -39.13 -9.14
C PRO A 408 -31.82 -40.21 -8.85
N ASN A 409 -32.28 -41.42 -8.55
CA ASN A 409 -31.44 -42.62 -8.37
C ASN A 409 -31.57 -43.58 -9.56
N ARG A 410 -30.48 -44.32 -9.83
CA ARG A 410 -30.34 -45.45 -10.78
C ARG A 410 -30.37 -45.18 -12.30
N LEU A 411 -29.58 -46.01 -12.99
CA LEU A 411 -29.43 -46.13 -14.45
C LEU A 411 -30.38 -47.18 -15.04
N PRO A 412 -30.80 -47.02 -16.31
CA PRO A 412 -31.02 -48.11 -17.26
C PRO A 412 -29.77 -48.33 -18.17
N THR A 413 -29.73 -49.45 -18.88
CA THR A 413 -28.58 -49.92 -19.69
C THR A 413 -28.93 -50.10 -21.17
N LEU A 414 -27.90 -50.22 -22.02
CA LEU A 414 -27.92 -50.55 -23.48
C LEU A 414 -28.35 -49.40 -24.41
N SER A 415 -27.82 -49.25 -25.64
CA SER A 415 -26.70 -49.96 -26.30
C SER A 415 -25.98 -49.12 -27.39
N THR A 416 -24.69 -49.43 -27.57
CA THR A 416 -23.85 -49.28 -28.79
C THR A 416 -24.18 -48.23 -29.86
N SER A 417 -23.25 -47.28 -30.06
CA SER A 417 -22.61 -47.08 -31.36
C SER A 417 -21.20 -46.47 -31.27
N ARG A 418 -20.37 -46.82 -32.25
CA ARG A 418 -19.01 -46.33 -32.54
C ARG A 418 -19.10 -45.03 -33.35
N ASN A 419 -18.09 -44.16 -33.52
CA ASN A 419 -16.72 -44.02 -33.00
C ASN A 419 -16.29 -42.56 -33.29
N LEU A 420 -15.45 -41.94 -32.45
CA LEU A 420 -14.35 -41.03 -32.87
C LEU A 420 -13.65 -40.48 -31.61
N SER A 421 -12.38 -40.86 -31.42
CA SER A 421 -11.61 -40.53 -30.22
C SER A 421 -10.41 -39.63 -30.55
N GLN A 422 -10.49 -38.35 -30.18
CA GLN A 422 -9.31 -37.53 -29.89
C GLN A 422 -9.42 -37.04 -28.45
N SER A 423 -8.47 -37.48 -27.61
CA SER A 423 -8.55 -37.35 -26.15
C SER A 423 -7.85 -36.09 -25.66
N LEU A 424 -8.58 -34.97 -25.59
CA LEU A 424 -8.17 -33.83 -24.76
C LEU A 424 -8.46 -34.13 -23.29
N THR A 425 -7.66 -35.00 -22.68
CA THR A 425 -7.68 -35.25 -21.24
C THR A 425 -7.12 -34.05 -20.50
N MET A 426 -8.00 -33.08 -20.20
CA MET A 426 -7.77 -32.11 -19.13
C MET A 426 -7.62 -32.89 -17.81
N THR A 427 -6.41 -32.95 -17.28
CA THR A 427 -6.17 -33.46 -15.93
C THR A 427 -6.91 -32.56 -14.93
N PRO A 428 -7.85 -33.09 -14.13
CA PRO A 428 -8.57 -32.26 -13.17
C PRO A 428 -7.60 -31.69 -12.14
N THR A 429 -7.70 -30.39 -11.86
CA THR A 429 -6.95 -29.72 -10.80
C THR A 429 -7.19 -30.46 -9.47
N PRO A 430 -6.15 -30.80 -8.69
CA PRO A 430 -6.33 -31.53 -7.44
C PRO A 430 -7.20 -30.72 -6.48
N THR A 431 -8.38 -31.24 -6.17
CA THR A 431 -9.27 -30.65 -5.18
C THR A 431 -8.67 -30.78 -3.78
N PRO A 432 -8.81 -29.75 -2.92
CA PRO A 432 -8.53 -29.92 -1.49
C PRO A 432 -9.43 -31.03 -0.94
N SER A 433 -8.82 -32.12 -0.48
CA SER A 433 -9.57 -33.18 0.19
C SER A 433 -10.11 -32.66 1.52
N LEU A 434 -11.31 -33.12 1.91
CA LEU A 434 -11.87 -32.94 3.25
C LEU A 434 -11.05 -33.80 4.23
N ASN A 435 -9.88 -33.29 4.57
CA ASN A 435 -8.80 -34.06 5.18
C ASN A 435 -8.82 -33.87 6.70
N GLN A 436 -8.84 -34.98 7.44
CA GLN A 436 -9.13 -35.03 8.88
C GLN A 436 -8.10 -34.28 9.74
N TYR A 437 -6.93 -33.96 9.17
CA TYR A 437 -5.86 -33.16 9.79
C TYR A 437 -6.26 -31.72 10.15
N MET A 438 -7.35 -31.17 9.59
CA MET A 438 -7.86 -29.83 9.95
C MET A 438 -8.85 -29.84 11.12
N THR A 439 -9.22 -31.01 11.66
CA THR A 439 -10.08 -31.13 12.84
C THR A 439 -9.29 -31.67 14.03
N VAL A 440 -8.98 -30.82 14.99
CA VAL A 440 -8.36 -31.19 16.27
C VAL A 440 -9.48 -31.47 17.29
N PRO A 441 -9.56 -32.68 17.89
CA PRO A 441 -10.53 -32.96 18.95
C PRO A 441 -10.35 -32.04 20.18
N MET A 442 -11.44 -31.66 20.85
CA MET A 442 -11.42 -30.76 22.02
C MET A 442 -10.53 -31.25 23.19
N ASN A 443 -10.19 -32.53 23.22
CA ASN A 443 -9.34 -33.16 24.25
C ASN A 443 -7.89 -33.42 23.78
N PHE A 444 -7.46 -32.86 22.65
CA PHE A 444 -6.09 -33.01 22.16
C PHE A 444 -5.08 -32.15 22.94
N THR A 445 -4.12 -32.80 23.59
CA THR A 445 -2.94 -32.14 24.19
C THR A 445 -1.70 -32.38 23.31
N PRO A 446 -1.03 -31.32 22.79
CA PRO A 446 0.16 -31.49 21.97
C PRO A 446 1.34 -31.99 22.79
N LYS A 447 2.09 -32.96 22.25
CA LYS A 447 3.37 -33.41 22.82
C LYS A 447 4.52 -32.60 22.23
N THR A 448 5.35 -32.02 23.10
CA THR A 448 6.53 -31.23 22.70
C THR A 448 7.55 -32.11 21.96
N PRO A 449 8.02 -31.73 20.75
CA PRO A 449 9.05 -32.51 20.04
C PRO A 449 10.42 -32.41 20.72
N ASN A 450 11.03 -33.56 21.03
CA ASN A 450 12.45 -33.62 21.41
C ASN A 450 13.33 -33.52 20.16
N LEU A 451 14.27 -32.57 20.15
CA LEU A 451 15.23 -32.37 19.06
C LEU A 451 16.37 -33.40 19.13
N SER A 452 16.29 -34.45 18.32
CA SER A 452 17.45 -35.30 18.00
C SER A 452 18.18 -34.80 16.74
N ARG A 453 19.51 -34.69 16.82
CA ARG A 453 20.36 -34.39 15.65
C ARG A 453 20.57 -35.65 14.80
N GLY A 454 20.55 -35.50 13.48
CA GLY A 454 20.99 -36.50 12.49
C GLY A 454 21.83 -35.84 11.40
N SER A 455 22.74 -36.59 10.76
CA SER A 455 23.83 -36.03 9.94
C SER A 455 24.15 -36.84 8.66
N GLY A 456 24.55 -36.14 7.59
CA GLY A 456 24.91 -36.65 6.25
C GLY A 456 24.33 -35.71 5.17
N GLY A 457 24.94 -35.40 4.01
CA GLY A 457 26.12 -35.95 3.32
C GLY A 457 25.71 -36.91 2.19
N GLY A 458 26.15 -36.82 0.92
CA GLY A 458 27.01 -35.85 0.20
C GLY A 458 27.18 -36.25 -1.30
N GLY A 459 27.98 -35.50 -2.10
CA GLY A 459 28.25 -35.76 -3.54
C GLY A 459 27.49 -34.81 -4.51
N SER A 460 28.05 -34.23 -5.60
CA SER A 460 28.80 -34.72 -6.79
C SER A 460 27.92 -35.42 -7.84
N GLY A 461 27.90 -35.11 -9.15
CA GLY A 461 28.77 -34.26 -10.01
C GLY A 461 28.13 -33.89 -11.39
N PRO A 462 28.90 -33.51 -12.45
CA PRO A 462 28.40 -32.66 -13.57
C PRO A 462 28.54 -33.21 -15.03
N THR A 463 27.81 -32.57 -15.99
CA THR A 463 27.98 -32.57 -17.48
C THR A 463 27.24 -31.33 -18.06
N THR A 464 27.83 -30.33 -18.75
CA THR A 464 28.38 -30.19 -20.13
C THR A 464 27.38 -30.08 -21.30
N GLY A 465 27.42 -29.00 -22.11
CA GLY A 465 26.97 -29.03 -23.53
C GLY A 465 26.39 -27.75 -24.19
N HIS A 466 27.21 -27.08 -25.02
CA HIS A 466 26.92 -26.33 -26.27
C HIS A 466 25.93 -25.13 -26.40
N GLU A 467 26.52 -24.03 -26.92
CA GLU A 467 25.99 -22.98 -27.84
C GLU A 467 26.14 -23.46 -29.33
N PRO A 468 25.86 -22.70 -30.42
CA PRO A 468 25.43 -21.29 -30.63
C PRO A 468 24.04 -21.19 -31.38
N GLU A 469 23.60 -20.24 -32.25
CA GLU A 469 24.15 -19.16 -33.13
C GLU A 469 23.16 -17.95 -33.27
N ASP A 470 23.60 -16.87 -33.92
CA ASP A 470 22.91 -15.56 -34.10
C ASP A 470 21.92 -15.46 -35.30
N GLU A 471 21.11 -14.38 -35.35
CA GLU A 471 21.06 -13.49 -36.53
C GLU A 471 20.41 -12.10 -36.22
N ASP A 472 20.78 -11.07 -36.99
CA ASP A 472 20.35 -9.65 -36.89
C ASP A 472 19.56 -9.20 -38.14
N MET A 473 18.80 -8.09 -38.06
CA MET A 473 18.47 -7.17 -39.18
C MET A 473 17.55 -6.01 -38.72
N THR A 474 17.74 -4.82 -39.31
CA THR A 474 17.02 -3.56 -38.92
C THR A 474 16.37 -2.85 -40.15
N PRO A 475 15.96 -1.54 -40.16
CA PRO A 475 14.53 -1.22 -40.23
C PRO A 475 14.11 -0.26 -41.38
N ARG A 476 12.82 0.17 -41.40
CA ARG A 476 12.30 1.26 -42.26
C ARG A 476 11.40 2.24 -41.46
N LYS A 477 11.18 3.45 -41.99
CA LYS A 477 10.57 4.62 -41.29
C LYS A 477 9.27 5.13 -41.93
N SER A 478 8.26 5.46 -41.10
CA SER A 478 7.11 6.38 -41.37
C SER A 478 6.20 6.48 -40.13
N GLY A 479 5.64 7.61 -39.69
CA GLY A 479 5.89 9.03 -40.06
C GLY A 479 4.60 9.90 -40.03
N LEU A 480 4.60 11.00 -39.26
CA LEU A 480 3.46 11.91 -38.94
C LEU A 480 2.37 11.26 -38.04
N GLY A 481 1.68 11.93 -37.10
CA GLY A 481 1.90 13.27 -36.52
C GLY A 481 0.75 13.72 -35.57
N ALA A 482 1.09 14.51 -34.53
CA ALA A 482 0.23 15.35 -33.66
C ALA A 482 -0.61 14.75 -32.47
N ALA A 483 -0.02 14.92 -31.26
CA ALA A 483 -0.62 15.56 -30.04
C ALA A 483 -1.49 14.79 -28.99
N ALA A 484 -1.12 15.03 -27.70
CA ALA A 484 -1.96 15.09 -26.47
C ALA A 484 -2.48 13.75 -25.83
N THR A 485 -2.34 13.43 -24.52
CA THR A 485 -1.86 14.16 -23.29
C THR A 485 -1.55 13.26 -22.05
N ILE A 486 -0.30 12.87 -21.70
CA ILE A 486 -0.03 12.02 -20.49
C ILE A 486 1.29 12.33 -19.74
N ASN A 487 1.35 11.93 -18.46
CA ASN A 487 2.52 11.83 -17.57
C ASN A 487 3.87 11.53 -18.27
N SER A 488 4.93 12.16 -17.74
CA SER A 488 6.32 12.24 -18.24
C SER A 488 6.48 12.77 -19.68
N SER A 489 5.74 12.26 -20.66
CA SER A 489 5.86 12.63 -22.08
C SER A 489 5.28 14.02 -22.42
N SER A 490 4.13 14.40 -21.84
CA SER A 490 3.45 15.67 -22.19
C SER A 490 4.10 16.92 -21.60
N LEU A 491 4.95 16.79 -20.58
CA LEU A 491 5.75 17.90 -20.02
C LEU A 491 6.68 18.52 -21.08
N LEU A 492 7.12 17.73 -22.06
CA LEU A 492 8.13 18.10 -23.05
C LEU A 492 7.66 19.17 -24.07
N LYS A 493 6.34 19.36 -24.26
CA LYS A 493 5.82 20.17 -25.39
C LYS A 493 4.94 21.38 -25.02
N ASN A 494 4.76 21.74 -23.74
CA ASN A 494 3.83 22.82 -23.36
C ASN A 494 4.30 23.77 -22.23
N LYS A 495 5.28 24.65 -22.53
CA LYS A 495 5.95 25.58 -21.60
C LYS A 495 5.08 26.72 -20.97
N LYS A 496 3.74 26.64 -20.94
CA LYS A 496 2.88 27.75 -20.44
C LYS A 496 1.71 27.44 -19.49
N ASN A 497 1.18 26.21 -19.38
CA ASN A 497 -0.11 25.96 -18.68
C ASN A 497 -0.04 25.15 -17.37
N LEU A 498 1.14 24.86 -16.81
CA LEU A 498 1.28 23.96 -15.65
C LEU A 498 0.71 24.47 -14.32
N LYS A 499 0.37 25.76 -14.18
CA LYS A 499 -0.03 26.35 -12.89
C LYS A 499 -1.48 26.03 -12.45
N LYS A 500 -2.32 25.46 -13.31
CA LYS A 500 -3.76 25.25 -13.06
C LYS A 500 -4.14 23.77 -12.88
N LYS A 501 -3.22 22.94 -12.38
CA LYS A 501 -3.41 21.49 -12.21
C LYS A 501 -2.74 20.92 -10.94
N ARG A 502 -2.39 21.80 -9.98
CA ARG A 502 -1.82 21.41 -8.67
C ARG A 502 -2.92 21.09 -7.64
N ASP A 503 -4.10 21.66 -7.82
CA ASP A 503 -5.20 21.64 -6.84
C ASP A 503 -6.17 20.45 -7.03
N ASP A 504 -5.99 19.64 -8.09
CA ASP A 504 -6.85 18.51 -8.48
C ASP A 504 -6.21 17.13 -8.19
N VAL A 505 -5.19 17.04 -7.32
CA VAL A 505 -4.29 15.86 -7.18
C VAL A 505 -4.33 15.22 -5.78
N ASP A 506 -5.17 15.71 -4.87
CA ASP A 506 -5.12 15.36 -3.44
C ASP A 506 -5.76 14.01 -3.03
N ASP A 507 -6.59 13.38 -3.87
CA ASP A 507 -7.47 12.26 -3.46
C ASP A 507 -6.84 10.84 -3.46
N ASP A 508 -5.72 10.61 -4.16
CA ASP A 508 -5.24 9.23 -4.46
C ASP A 508 -4.29 8.61 -3.40
N ASP A 509 -3.89 9.35 -2.35
CA ASP A 509 -2.99 8.86 -1.27
C ASP A 509 -3.66 8.89 0.13
N ASP A 510 -4.71 8.05 0.28
CA ASP A 510 -5.39 7.71 1.55
C ASP A 510 -4.50 6.95 2.57
N ILE A 511 -3.21 7.30 2.69
CA ILE A 511 -2.43 7.01 3.91
C ILE A 511 -2.85 7.98 5.04
N GLN A 512 -3.48 9.11 4.69
CA GLN A 512 -4.27 9.89 5.65
C GLN A 512 -5.50 9.08 6.11
N GLY A 513 -5.37 8.41 7.25
CA GLY A 513 -6.53 7.97 8.03
C GLY A 513 -7.35 9.20 8.42
N ASP A 514 -8.61 9.23 7.98
CA ASP A 514 -9.45 10.43 8.08
C ASP A 514 -9.59 10.94 9.53
N LYS A 515 -9.76 12.24 9.71
CA LYS A 515 -9.35 12.96 10.94
C LYS A 515 -10.09 12.55 12.21
N ALA A 516 -9.53 11.60 12.96
CA ALA A 516 -9.89 11.38 14.36
C ALA A 516 -9.45 12.59 15.22
N PRO A 517 -10.32 13.18 16.07
CA PRO A 517 -10.00 14.39 16.84
C PRO A 517 -9.14 14.07 18.07
N LEU A 518 -7.85 13.80 17.87
CA LEU A 518 -6.88 13.59 18.94
C LEU A 518 -6.28 14.93 19.44
N PHE A 519 -6.16 15.05 20.76
CA PHE A 519 -5.55 16.16 21.50
C PHE A 519 -6.06 17.59 21.22
N LYS A 520 -7.25 17.91 21.75
CA LYS A 520 -7.53 19.30 22.17
C LYS A 520 -6.59 19.69 23.31
N LYS A 521 -5.50 20.42 23.01
CA LYS A 521 -4.72 21.13 24.04
C LYS A 521 -5.62 22.18 24.72
N GLN A 522 -6.15 21.85 25.91
CA GLN A 522 -6.56 22.89 26.85
C GLN A 522 -5.30 23.62 27.32
N LYS A 523 -5.29 24.95 27.24
CA LYS A 523 -4.28 25.77 27.89
C LYS A 523 -4.60 25.84 29.38
N ALA A 524 -3.59 25.59 30.21
CA ALA A 524 -3.45 26.17 31.54
C ALA A 524 -2.31 27.20 31.45
#